data_AF-A0A6J3H8W6-F1
#
_entry.id   AF-A0A6J3H8W6-F1
#
_cell.length_a   1.000
_cell.length_b   1.000
_cell.length_c   1.000
_cell.angle_alpha   90.00
_cell.angle_beta   90.00
_cell.angle_gamma   90.00
#
_symmetry.space_group_name_H-M   'P 1'
#
loop_
_entity.id
_entity.type
_entity.pdbx_description
1 polymer ?
#
loop_
_entity_poly.entity_id
_entity_poly.type
_entity_poly.pdbx_seq_one_letter_code
_entity_poly.pdbx_strand_id
1 'polypeptide(L)'
;MAMHRGLIHLQSPGPLGSDTMTPALTALLCLGLSLSPRTCVQAGPLPKPILWTEPGSVIIWGSPVTIWCQGNMKAQEYHLEKEGTQVPWDIQNPLEPRNKARFSILFMSEHHAGKYRCHYLSPAGWSERSEPLELVVTGAYGKPTLSALPSPVVTSGGNVTLQCGSQKGYHYFVLIKEGEHQLPRTLKSQQLPSGWFEALFPVGPMTPSHRWMFRCYYYYRDTPQVWSYPSDPLEILTSGMSRKPSLLTPQGPVVAHGGSLTLQCRSDVDYDRFALYKDQGVNLLQRSGQKFQVGLSQANFTLSPVRVFHGGQYKCYGAHNLSSEWSAPSDPLDILIAGQFPDRPSLSVQPGPRVASGENVTLLCQSQGWMDTFLLTKEGAADAPLRLISKYQSDKDQAEFPMSPVTSAHAGTYRCYGSYSSIPYLLSHPSEPLELVVSGPSAGSSPPPAGPTTPGLGRYLEVLIGVSMGFVLLFFLLLFLLLRHRRQEKHRTSDQREADFQHPAGAVEPEPKDRGLQRRSSPPADVQEENLYAASEGGGQEPNFEHGTYRVCVCVCVCVCVFHLEFLCYIY
;
A
#
# COMPACT_ATOMS: atom_id res chain seq x y z
N MET A 1 98.18 -13.90 -67.25
CA MET A 1 98.39 -14.22 -68.68
C MET A 1 97.00 -14.39 -69.28
N ALA A 2 96.42 -13.44 -70.01
CA ALA A 2 96.77 -13.04 -71.38
C ALA A 2 96.80 -14.27 -72.32
N MET A 3 96.15 -14.34 -73.48
CA MET A 3 95.16 -13.52 -74.19
C MET A 3 94.81 -14.36 -75.44
N HIS A 4 93.58 -14.26 -75.98
CA HIS A 4 93.25 -14.36 -77.43
C HIS A 4 93.45 -15.71 -78.17
N ARG A 5 92.77 -16.06 -79.26
CA ARG A 5 91.63 -15.58 -80.09
C ARG A 5 91.33 -16.73 -81.08
N GLY A 6 90.10 -16.83 -81.58
CA GLY A 6 89.78 -17.61 -82.78
C GLY A 6 88.36 -17.31 -83.24
N LEU A 7 88.23 -16.63 -84.39
CA LEU A 7 87.05 -15.88 -84.85
C LEU A 7 86.86 -16.20 -86.34
N ILE A 8 85.67 -16.60 -86.78
CA ILE A 8 85.17 -16.50 -88.19
C ILE A 8 83.62 -16.42 -88.06
N HIS A 9 82.91 -15.30 -88.19
CA HIS A 9 82.61 -14.36 -89.30
C HIS A 9 81.58 -14.86 -90.34
N LEU A 10 80.40 -14.23 -90.36
CA LEU A 10 79.48 -14.05 -91.51
C LEU A 10 78.40 -13.01 -91.05
N GLN A 11 78.60 -11.72 -91.31
CA GLN A 11 78.13 -10.93 -92.47
C GLN A 11 76.79 -10.21 -92.18
N SER A 12 76.85 -8.87 -92.17
CA SER A 12 75.73 -7.93 -91.94
C SER A 12 75.33 -7.27 -93.27
N PRO A 13 74.07 -6.79 -93.41
CA PRO A 13 73.85 -5.34 -93.42
C PRO A 13 72.54 -4.90 -92.70
N GLY A 14 72.54 -3.69 -92.08
CA GLY A 14 71.33 -3.00 -91.55
C GLY A 14 70.60 -2.19 -92.64
N PRO A 15 69.93 -1.05 -92.34
CA PRO A 15 69.12 -0.63 -91.17
C PRO A 15 67.72 -0.07 -91.59
N LEU A 16 66.98 0.49 -90.62
CA LEU A 16 65.80 1.42 -90.66
C LEU A 16 64.47 0.85 -90.16
N GLY A 17 63.82 1.61 -89.27
CA GLY A 17 62.39 1.54 -89.00
C GLY A 17 62.04 1.81 -87.54
N SER A 18 62.01 3.08 -87.15
CA SER A 18 61.38 3.55 -85.92
C SER A 18 59.90 3.19 -85.89
N ASP A 19 59.37 2.79 -84.74
CA ASP A 19 58.01 3.18 -84.33
C ASP A 19 57.88 3.17 -82.80
N THR A 20 58.04 4.38 -82.26
CA THR A 20 57.21 5.02 -81.23
C THR A 20 56.22 4.12 -80.48
N MET A 21 56.62 3.60 -79.33
CA MET A 21 55.66 3.20 -78.27
C MET A 21 55.19 4.43 -77.51
N THR A 22 53.88 4.62 -77.54
CA THR A 22 53.11 5.77 -77.05
C THR A 22 53.36 6.05 -75.55
N PRO A 23 53.77 7.28 -75.16
CA PRO A 23 53.94 7.66 -73.75
C PRO A 23 52.63 7.73 -72.95
N ALA A 24 51.48 7.56 -73.62
CA ALA A 24 50.16 7.52 -73.00
C ALA A 24 49.92 6.25 -72.16
N LEU A 25 50.47 5.09 -72.56
CA LEU A 25 50.21 3.82 -71.87
C LEU A 25 51.01 3.72 -70.56
N THR A 26 52.23 4.25 -70.52
CA THR A 26 53.05 4.32 -69.31
C THR A 26 52.52 5.38 -68.34
N ALA A 27 51.97 6.49 -68.84
CA ALA A 27 51.29 7.49 -68.01
C ALA A 27 49.98 6.94 -67.41
N LEU A 28 49.21 6.12 -68.15
CA LEU A 28 48.00 5.46 -67.64
C LEU A 28 48.29 4.34 -66.63
N LEU A 29 49.41 3.61 -66.76
CA LEU A 29 49.89 2.66 -65.75
C LEU A 29 50.39 3.35 -64.48
N CYS A 30 51.08 4.50 -64.60
CA CYS A 30 51.50 5.30 -63.44
C CYS A 30 50.33 6.04 -62.76
N LEU A 31 49.32 6.49 -63.52
CA LEU A 31 48.08 7.07 -62.98
C LEU A 31 47.15 5.99 -62.40
N GLY A 32 47.11 4.79 -62.97
CA GLY A 32 46.35 3.65 -62.45
C GLY A 32 46.94 3.02 -61.18
N LEU A 33 48.26 3.08 -60.99
CA LEU A 33 48.94 2.58 -59.79
C LEU A 33 49.13 3.63 -58.68
N SER A 34 48.90 4.92 -58.98
CA SER A 34 48.84 6.00 -57.97
C SER A 34 47.42 6.34 -57.50
N LEU A 35 46.40 5.82 -58.19
CA LEU A 35 45.00 5.83 -57.77
C LEU A 35 44.59 4.47 -57.17
N SER A 36 45.37 3.96 -56.20
CA SER A 36 44.69 3.22 -55.13
C SER A 36 43.78 4.24 -54.47
N PRO A 37 42.46 4.01 -54.37
CA PRO A 37 41.69 4.70 -53.36
C PRO A 37 42.40 4.32 -52.06
N ARG A 38 43.15 5.27 -51.48
CA ARG A 38 43.08 5.43 -50.04
C ARG A 38 41.62 5.79 -49.79
N THR A 39 40.75 4.79 -49.81
CA THR A 39 39.79 4.66 -48.75
C THR A 39 40.67 4.69 -47.50
N CYS A 40 40.88 5.90 -46.98
CA CYS A 40 40.75 6.05 -45.55
C CYS A 40 39.42 5.36 -45.27
N VAL A 41 39.47 4.08 -44.92
CA VAL A 41 38.44 3.49 -44.09
C VAL A 41 38.50 4.43 -42.91
N GLN A 42 37.60 5.42 -42.95
CA GLN A 42 37.40 6.34 -41.87
C GLN A 42 36.92 5.42 -40.78
N ALA A 43 37.88 4.91 -40.00
CA ALA A 43 37.62 3.96 -38.95
C ALA A 43 36.54 4.65 -38.13
N GLY A 44 35.35 4.04 -38.11
CA GLY A 44 34.23 4.62 -37.40
C GLY A 44 34.69 4.99 -35.99
N PRO A 45 34.15 6.05 -35.38
CA PRO A 45 34.59 6.52 -34.08
C PRO A 45 34.69 5.35 -33.11
N LEU A 46 35.81 5.26 -32.38
CA LEU A 46 36.06 4.18 -31.43
C LEU A 46 34.89 4.08 -30.45
N PRO A 47 34.38 2.86 -30.15
CA PRO A 47 33.21 2.72 -29.31
C PRO A 47 33.48 3.28 -27.92
N LYS A 48 32.52 4.05 -27.40
CA LYS A 48 32.54 4.57 -26.02
C LYS A 48 32.63 3.40 -25.04
N PRO A 49 33.51 3.46 -24.04
CA PRO A 49 33.58 2.42 -23.04
C PRO A 49 32.40 2.48 -22.07
N ILE A 50 32.08 1.32 -21.50
CA ILE A 50 31.04 1.15 -20.48
C ILE A 50 31.71 1.14 -19.11
N LEU A 51 31.20 1.95 -18.19
CA LEU A 51 31.72 2.11 -16.84
C LEU A 51 30.66 1.66 -15.82
N TRP A 52 31.02 0.78 -14.89
CA TRP A 52 30.12 0.32 -13.84
C TRP A 52 30.89 -0.03 -12.55
N THR A 53 30.16 -0.36 -11.49
CA THR A 53 30.71 -0.73 -10.19
C THR A 53 30.16 -2.05 -9.68
N GLU A 54 30.96 -2.74 -8.88
CA GLU A 54 30.58 -3.94 -8.13
C GLU A 54 30.99 -3.75 -6.65
N PRO A 55 30.08 -3.95 -5.68
CA PRO A 55 28.71 -4.47 -5.82
C PRO A 55 27.65 -3.44 -6.27
N GLY A 56 28.00 -2.15 -6.32
CA GLY A 56 27.12 -1.06 -6.73
C GLY A 56 27.78 0.30 -6.55
N SER A 57 27.04 1.39 -6.77
CA SER A 57 27.59 2.76 -6.75
C SER A 57 27.42 3.50 -5.41
N VAL A 58 26.65 2.94 -4.47
CA VAL A 58 26.45 3.51 -3.12
C VAL A 58 27.11 2.56 -2.11
N ILE A 59 28.25 2.97 -1.57
CA ILE A 59 29.14 2.11 -0.78
C ILE A 59 29.28 2.67 0.63
N ILE A 60 29.18 1.83 1.65
CA ILE A 60 29.43 2.25 3.03
C ILE A 60 30.91 2.43 3.30
N TRP A 61 31.25 3.42 4.11
CA TRP A 61 32.62 3.72 4.53
C TRP A 61 33.40 2.46 4.93
N GLY A 62 34.66 2.38 4.49
CA GLY A 62 35.57 1.27 4.78
C GLY A 62 35.31 -0.02 4.00
N SER A 63 34.20 -0.13 3.27
CA SER A 63 33.94 -1.29 2.41
C SER A 63 34.71 -1.20 1.08
N PRO A 64 35.04 -2.35 0.45
CA PRO A 64 35.69 -2.36 -0.85
C PRO A 64 34.68 -2.12 -1.98
N VAL A 65 35.14 -1.50 -3.06
CA VAL A 65 34.39 -1.37 -4.32
C VAL A 65 35.33 -1.54 -5.50
N THR A 66 34.85 -2.20 -6.54
CA THR A 66 35.55 -2.33 -7.81
C THR A 66 34.83 -1.52 -8.87
N ILE A 67 35.56 -0.65 -9.57
CA ILE A 67 35.09 0.07 -10.75
C ILE A 67 35.62 -0.68 -11.98
N TRP A 68 34.74 -1.00 -12.91
CA TRP A 68 35.06 -1.72 -14.14
C TRP A 68 34.87 -0.81 -15.33
N CYS A 69 35.84 -0.85 -16.25
CA CYS A 69 35.73 -0.18 -17.53
C CYS A 69 35.91 -1.17 -18.67
N GLN A 70 34.94 -1.23 -19.57
CA GLN A 70 34.97 -2.10 -20.75
C GLN A 70 35.07 -1.29 -22.02
N GLY A 71 36.11 -1.56 -22.80
CA GLY A 71 36.35 -0.93 -24.09
C GLY A 71 36.31 -1.95 -25.22
N ASN A 72 37.10 -1.70 -26.27
CA ASN A 72 37.25 -2.64 -27.38
C ASN A 72 38.31 -3.72 -27.08
N MET A 73 38.34 -4.79 -27.89
CA MET A 73 39.32 -5.90 -27.76
C MET A 73 40.78 -5.50 -28.07
N LYS A 74 40.99 -4.29 -28.59
CA LYS A 74 42.31 -3.76 -28.98
C LYS A 74 42.78 -2.67 -28.02
N ALA A 75 42.12 -2.52 -26.87
CA ALA A 75 42.51 -1.57 -25.86
C ALA A 75 43.88 -1.99 -25.30
N GLN A 76 44.76 -1.01 -25.16
CA GLN A 76 46.11 -1.21 -24.63
C GLN A 76 46.19 -0.71 -23.18
N GLU A 77 45.47 0.38 -22.87
CA GLU A 77 45.47 1.03 -21.56
C GLU A 77 44.11 1.69 -21.31
N TYR A 78 43.69 1.74 -20.04
CA TYR A 78 42.46 2.36 -19.58
C TYR A 78 42.75 3.45 -18.57
N HIS A 79 42.18 4.64 -18.77
CA HIS A 79 42.31 5.78 -17.89
C HIS A 79 40.97 6.02 -17.18
N LEU A 80 41.00 5.99 -15.84
CA LEU A 80 39.86 6.37 -15.02
C LEU A 80 40.06 7.81 -14.52
N GLU A 81 39.20 8.72 -14.94
CA GLU A 81 39.23 10.13 -14.53
C GLU A 81 38.18 10.38 -13.45
N LYS A 82 38.56 11.12 -12.41
CA LYS A 82 37.62 11.69 -11.44
C LYS A 82 37.36 13.16 -11.81
N GLU A 83 36.10 13.58 -11.83
CA GLU A 83 35.76 14.97 -12.11
C GLU A 83 36.40 15.92 -11.08
N GLY A 84 36.98 17.02 -11.56
CA GLY A 84 37.70 17.98 -10.73
C GLY A 84 39.19 17.72 -10.58
N THR A 85 39.74 16.61 -11.09
CA THR A 85 41.19 16.35 -11.13
C THR A 85 41.75 16.52 -12.55
N GLN A 86 42.96 17.07 -12.66
CA GLN A 86 43.66 17.24 -13.96
C GLN A 86 44.40 15.97 -14.42
N VAL A 87 44.60 15.01 -13.51
CA VAL A 87 45.31 13.75 -13.76
C VAL A 87 44.30 12.61 -13.63
N PRO A 88 44.41 11.52 -14.44
CA PRO A 88 43.65 10.31 -14.21
C PRO A 88 43.83 9.83 -12.77
N TRP A 89 42.74 9.42 -12.14
CA TRP A 89 42.77 8.87 -10.78
C TRP A 89 43.61 7.59 -10.73
N ASP A 90 43.50 6.75 -11.77
CA ASP A 90 44.31 5.55 -11.93
C ASP A 90 44.38 5.14 -13.42
N ILE A 91 45.43 4.41 -13.78
CA ILE A 91 45.67 3.89 -15.13
C ILE A 91 45.92 2.39 -15.00
N GLN A 92 45.15 1.61 -15.76
CA GLN A 92 45.21 0.15 -15.69
C GLN A 92 45.35 -0.47 -17.08
N ASN A 93 46.17 -1.51 -17.14
CA ASN A 93 46.27 -2.34 -18.32
C ASN A 93 45.04 -3.27 -18.42
N PRO A 94 44.63 -3.66 -19.64
CA PRO A 94 43.55 -4.63 -19.83
C PRO A 94 43.86 -5.94 -19.11
N LEU A 95 42.89 -6.45 -18.37
CA LEU A 95 42.88 -7.82 -17.85
C LEU A 95 42.53 -8.79 -18.97
N GLU A 96 42.76 -10.09 -18.77
CA GLU A 96 42.18 -11.12 -19.65
C GLU A 96 40.70 -11.33 -19.26
N PRO A 97 39.72 -11.16 -20.17
CA PRO A 97 39.84 -10.83 -21.59
C PRO A 97 40.16 -9.35 -21.84
N ARG A 98 41.03 -9.10 -22.85
CA ARG A 98 41.71 -7.83 -23.21
C ARG A 98 40.85 -6.60 -23.56
N ASN A 99 39.60 -6.58 -23.12
CA ASN A 99 38.64 -5.50 -23.31
C ASN A 99 38.12 -4.90 -22.00
N LYS A 100 38.68 -5.27 -20.85
CA LYS A 100 38.27 -4.75 -19.54
C LYS A 100 39.45 -4.36 -18.68
N ALA A 101 39.29 -3.29 -17.91
CA ALA A 101 40.20 -2.92 -16.82
C ALA A 101 39.44 -2.85 -15.49
N ARG A 102 40.17 -3.16 -14.42
CA ARG A 102 39.66 -3.19 -13.04
C ARG A 102 40.39 -2.15 -12.20
N PHE A 103 39.62 -1.30 -11.54
CA PHE A 103 40.09 -0.30 -10.60
C PHE A 103 39.54 -0.63 -9.22
N SER A 104 40.41 -0.89 -8.24
CA SER A 104 39.98 -1.40 -6.92
C SER A 104 40.20 -0.38 -5.82
N ILE A 105 39.15 -0.04 -5.08
CA ILE A 105 39.21 0.74 -3.85
C ILE A 105 39.00 -0.24 -2.70
N LEU A 106 40.04 -0.50 -1.91
CA LEU A 106 39.98 -1.48 -0.80
C LEU A 106 39.20 -0.94 0.39
N PHE A 107 39.33 0.36 0.66
CA PHE A 107 38.71 1.03 1.80
C PHE A 107 38.05 2.33 1.34
N MET A 108 36.73 2.28 1.13
CA MET A 108 35.97 3.45 0.69
C MET A 108 36.06 4.59 1.72
N SER A 109 36.23 5.82 1.24
CA SER A 109 36.28 7.04 2.06
C SER A 109 35.74 8.24 1.27
N GLU A 110 35.62 9.39 1.91
CA GLU A 110 35.20 10.68 1.31
C GLU A 110 35.98 11.02 0.04
N HIS A 111 37.30 10.81 0.08
CA HIS A 111 38.18 11.16 -1.03
C HIS A 111 37.93 10.35 -2.30
N HIS A 112 37.34 9.16 -2.16
CA HIS A 112 36.97 8.31 -3.28
C HIS A 112 35.59 8.67 -3.86
N ALA A 113 34.72 9.34 -3.10
CA ALA A 113 33.41 9.73 -3.57
C ALA A 113 33.50 10.82 -4.65
N GLY A 114 32.67 10.71 -5.70
CA GLY A 114 32.67 11.66 -6.81
C GLY A 114 32.19 11.03 -8.13
N LYS A 115 32.26 11.83 -9.20
CA LYS A 115 31.86 11.41 -10.54
C LYS A 115 33.08 10.93 -11.33
N TYR A 116 32.97 9.76 -11.93
CA TYR A 116 34.03 9.12 -12.69
C TYR A 116 33.67 8.97 -14.15
N ARG A 117 34.67 9.05 -15.02
CA ARG A 117 34.57 8.71 -16.44
C ARG A 117 35.76 7.87 -16.85
N CYS A 118 35.56 6.95 -17.77
CA CYS A 118 36.63 6.12 -18.31
C CYS A 118 36.81 6.38 -19.80
N HIS A 119 38.04 6.25 -20.28
CA HIS A 119 38.38 6.17 -21.71
C HIS A 119 39.57 5.24 -21.89
N TYR A 120 39.78 4.73 -23.10
CA TYR A 120 40.87 3.79 -23.38
C TYR A 120 41.68 4.22 -24.60
N LEU A 121 42.95 3.84 -24.58
CA LEU A 121 43.85 3.97 -25.71
C LEU A 121 43.89 2.67 -26.51
N SER A 122 43.84 2.78 -27.83
CA SER A 122 44.03 1.68 -28.75
C SER A 122 45.00 2.09 -29.88
N PRO A 123 45.46 1.16 -30.73
CA PRO A 123 46.28 1.51 -31.89
C PRO A 123 45.61 2.50 -32.85
N ALA A 124 44.28 2.61 -32.82
CA ALA A 124 43.52 3.58 -33.62
C ALA A 124 43.37 4.95 -32.93
N GLY A 125 43.96 5.14 -31.75
CA GLY A 125 43.88 6.34 -30.95
C GLY A 125 42.97 6.19 -29.71
N TRP A 126 42.58 7.34 -29.17
CA TRP A 126 41.76 7.46 -27.96
C TRP A 126 40.28 7.27 -28.24
N SER A 127 39.59 6.53 -27.36
CA SER A 127 38.14 6.51 -27.33
C SER A 127 37.57 7.83 -26.83
N GLU A 128 36.30 8.08 -27.12
CA GLU A 128 35.52 9.04 -26.34
C GLU A 128 35.38 8.59 -24.87
N ARG A 129 35.03 9.53 -23.99
CA ARG A 129 34.76 9.25 -22.57
C ARG A 129 33.44 8.50 -22.40
N SER A 130 33.40 7.62 -21.41
CA SER A 130 32.18 6.92 -20.99
C SER A 130 31.11 7.89 -20.50
N GLU A 131 29.89 7.36 -20.38
CA GLU A 131 28.89 7.98 -19.53
C GLU A 131 29.41 8.08 -18.09
N PRO A 132 29.06 9.15 -17.36
CA PRO A 132 29.58 9.36 -16.03
C PRO A 132 28.96 8.40 -15.02
N LEU A 133 29.79 7.89 -14.12
CA LEU A 133 29.39 7.08 -12.98
C LEU A 133 29.54 7.90 -11.70
N GLU A 134 28.47 8.08 -10.95
CA GLU A 134 28.51 8.73 -9.63
C GLU A 134 28.76 7.69 -8.55
N LEU A 135 29.92 7.75 -7.90
CA LEU A 135 30.28 6.89 -6.78
C LEU A 135 30.07 7.64 -5.46
N VAL A 136 29.23 7.06 -4.60
CA VAL A 136 28.79 7.66 -3.34
C VAL A 136 29.35 6.87 -2.16
N VAL A 137 29.84 7.58 -1.14
CA VAL A 137 30.16 7.00 0.17
C VAL A 137 29.05 7.30 1.17
N THR A 138 28.64 6.30 1.95
CA THR A 138 27.67 6.44 3.05
C THR A 138 28.35 6.17 4.40
N GLY A 139 27.72 6.60 5.50
CA GLY A 139 28.24 6.40 6.85
C GLY A 139 29.20 7.50 7.35
N ALA A 140 29.28 8.64 6.66
CA ALA A 140 30.12 9.77 7.09
C ALA A 140 29.48 10.58 8.23
N TYR A 141 28.14 10.59 8.31
CA TYR A 141 27.36 11.37 9.28
C TYR A 141 26.32 10.49 10.01
N GLY A 142 25.76 10.94 11.14
CA GLY A 142 24.77 10.15 11.91
C GLY A 142 23.47 9.85 11.14
N LYS A 143 22.78 8.74 11.46
CA LYS A 143 21.60 8.33 10.68
C LYS A 143 20.38 9.26 10.84
N PRO A 144 19.59 9.52 9.78
CA PRO A 144 18.30 10.21 9.89
C PRO A 144 17.20 9.27 10.41
N THR A 145 16.04 9.85 10.72
CA THR A 145 14.81 9.12 11.02
C THR A 145 13.94 9.08 9.78
N LEU A 146 13.37 7.91 9.46
CA LEU A 146 12.43 7.70 8.37
C LEU A 146 11.10 7.21 8.93
N SER A 147 10.00 7.86 8.57
CA SER A 147 8.63 7.51 8.97
C SER A 147 7.68 7.57 7.77
N ALA A 148 6.52 6.93 7.89
CA ALA A 148 5.45 6.98 6.89
C ALA A 148 4.27 7.77 7.43
N LEU A 149 3.74 8.67 6.61
CA LEU A 149 2.59 9.52 6.92
C LEU A 149 1.39 9.15 6.03
N PRO A 150 0.19 8.98 6.62
CA PRO A 150 -0.09 8.89 8.06
C PRO A 150 0.28 7.52 8.66
N SER A 151 0.47 6.50 7.82
CA SER A 151 0.69 5.11 8.21
C SER A 151 1.60 4.40 7.20
N PRO A 152 2.44 3.44 7.63
CA PRO A 152 3.18 2.55 6.74
C PRO A 152 2.28 1.49 6.09
N VAL A 153 1.00 1.40 6.46
CA VAL A 153 0.03 0.52 5.80
C VAL A 153 -0.90 1.35 4.92
N VAL A 154 -0.89 1.07 3.62
CA VAL A 154 -1.49 1.91 2.58
C VAL A 154 -2.40 1.07 1.71
N THR A 155 -3.57 1.57 1.32
CA THR A 155 -4.46 0.83 0.43
C THR A 155 -3.80 0.55 -0.93
N SER A 156 -4.12 -0.59 -1.53
CA SER A 156 -3.68 -0.92 -2.89
C SER A 156 -4.08 0.18 -3.88
N GLY A 157 -3.15 0.61 -4.73
CA GLY A 157 -3.29 1.76 -5.63
C GLY A 157 -3.16 3.13 -4.95
N GLY A 158 -3.08 3.19 -3.62
CA GLY A 158 -2.90 4.42 -2.86
C GLY A 158 -1.46 4.93 -2.87
N ASN A 159 -1.27 6.14 -2.34
CA ASN A 159 0.03 6.78 -2.17
C ASN A 159 0.32 7.00 -0.67
N VAL A 160 1.60 7.06 -0.32
CA VAL A 160 2.07 7.41 1.02
C VAL A 160 3.12 8.49 0.93
N THR A 161 3.24 9.30 1.97
CA THR A 161 4.34 10.24 2.09
C THR A 161 5.34 9.69 3.09
N LEU A 162 6.59 9.51 2.66
CA LEU A 162 7.68 9.16 3.56
C LEU A 162 8.35 10.44 4.04
N GLN A 163 8.39 10.64 5.35
CA GLN A 163 9.04 11.76 5.99
C GLN A 163 10.42 11.31 6.45
N CYS A 164 11.45 11.96 5.93
CA CYS A 164 12.81 11.76 6.40
C CYS A 164 13.31 13.02 7.08
N GLY A 165 13.77 12.90 8.33
CA GLY A 165 14.16 14.07 9.13
C GLY A 165 15.33 13.81 10.07
N SER A 166 16.02 14.89 10.44
CA SER A 166 17.17 14.85 11.34
C SER A 166 17.46 16.24 11.95
N GLN A 167 18.01 16.26 13.17
CA GLN A 167 18.11 17.48 14.00
C GLN A 167 19.22 18.46 13.58
N LYS A 168 20.19 18.02 12.78
CA LYS A 168 21.25 18.92 12.30
C LYS A 168 20.89 19.46 10.92
N GLY A 169 21.42 20.63 10.58
CA GLY A 169 21.12 21.30 9.31
C GLY A 169 21.72 20.57 8.12
N TYR A 170 20.88 19.84 7.39
CA TYR A 170 21.22 19.23 6.11
C TYR A 170 20.57 20.02 4.99
N HIS A 171 21.05 19.85 3.76
CA HIS A 171 20.51 20.56 2.60
C HIS A 171 19.65 19.65 1.72
N TYR A 172 19.98 18.35 1.67
CA TYR A 172 19.29 17.38 0.83
C TYR A 172 19.11 16.06 1.57
N PHE A 173 17.93 15.47 1.40
CA PHE A 173 17.63 14.10 1.80
C PHE A 173 17.52 13.23 0.55
N VAL A 174 17.90 11.95 0.69
CA VAL A 174 17.86 10.95 -0.38
C VAL A 174 17.08 9.75 0.09
N LEU A 175 16.07 9.34 -0.68
CA LEU A 175 15.28 8.15 -0.45
C LEU A 175 15.65 7.06 -1.45
N ILE A 176 15.93 5.85 -0.96
CA ILE A 176 16.24 4.67 -1.76
C ILE A 176 15.25 3.57 -1.42
N LYS A 177 14.66 2.95 -2.46
CA LYS A 177 13.89 1.71 -2.36
C LYS A 177 14.86 0.52 -2.45
N GLU A 178 14.83 -0.38 -1.48
CA GLU A 178 15.64 -1.60 -1.50
C GLU A 178 15.12 -2.63 -2.51
N GLY A 179 16.02 -3.46 -3.03
CA GLY A 179 15.66 -4.64 -3.84
C GLY A 179 15.38 -4.37 -5.32
N GLU A 180 15.41 -3.12 -5.78
CA GLU A 180 15.32 -2.76 -7.19
C GLU A 180 16.45 -1.79 -7.58
N HIS A 181 16.85 -1.80 -8.85
CA HIS A 181 17.79 -0.81 -9.43
C HIS A 181 17.10 0.56 -9.62
N GLN A 182 16.26 0.96 -8.67
CA GLN A 182 15.55 2.23 -8.70
C GLN A 182 16.53 3.36 -8.40
N LEU A 183 16.44 4.44 -9.18
CA LEU A 183 17.29 5.61 -8.97
C LEU A 183 16.96 6.25 -7.61
N PRO A 184 17.98 6.69 -6.85
CA PRO A 184 17.77 7.46 -5.64
C PRO A 184 16.93 8.71 -5.92
N ARG A 185 15.96 9.01 -5.05
CA ARG A 185 15.18 10.24 -5.14
C ARG A 185 15.71 11.24 -4.13
N THR A 186 16.10 12.42 -4.62
CA THR A 186 16.67 13.47 -3.79
C THR A 186 15.72 14.65 -3.68
N LEU A 187 15.50 15.15 -2.46
CA LEU A 187 14.72 16.36 -2.20
C LEU A 187 15.52 17.33 -1.33
N LYS A 188 15.30 18.62 -1.57
CA LYS A 188 15.86 19.67 -0.71
C LYS A 188 15.15 19.63 0.64
N SER A 189 15.92 19.77 1.72
CA SER A 189 15.36 19.84 3.06
C SER A 189 14.58 21.12 3.30
N GLN A 190 13.50 21.02 4.06
CA GLN A 190 12.78 22.12 4.67
C GLN A 190 13.15 22.20 6.15
N GLN A 191 13.37 23.42 6.65
CA GLN A 191 13.59 23.67 8.07
C GLN A 191 12.26 23.98 8.75
N LEU A 192 11.95 23.25 9.81
CA LEU A 192 10.80 23.49 10.67
C LEU A 192 11.12 24.54 11.73
N PRO A 193 10.11 25.24 12.29
CA PRO A 193 10.30 26.21 13.37
C PRO A 193 10.99 25.63 14.62
N SER A 194 10.89 24.31 14.82
CA SER A 194 11.59 23.57 15.89
C SER A 194 13.10 23.45 15.70
N GLY A 195 13.63 23.90 14.55
CA GLY A 195 15.03 23.67 14.15
C GLY A 195 15.26 22.30 13.50
N TRP A 196 14.22 21.47 13.37
CA TRP A 196 14.31 20.17 12.72
C TRP A 196 14.31 20.30 11.20
N PHE A 197 15.10 19.48 10.50
CA PHE A 197 15.16 19.47 9.04
C PHE A 197 14.50 18.21 8.51
N GLU A 198 13.69 18.35 7.47
CA GLU A 198 12.97 17.22 6.88
C GLU A 198 12.82 17.32 5.36
N ALA A 199 12.47 16.20 4.73
CA ALA A 199 11.93 16.15 3.39
C ALA A 199 10.77 15.13 3.32
N LEU A 200 9.75 15.50 2.54
CA LEU A 200 8.54 14.69 2.35
C LEU A 200 8.55 14.08 0.95
N PHE A 201 8.65 12.75 0.89
CA PHE A 201 8.72 11.99 -0.35
C PHE A 201 7.38 11.32 -0.65
N PRO A 202 6.60 11.81 -1.63
CA PRO A 202 5.41 11.09 -2.09
C PRO A 202 5.83 9.84 -2.86
N VAL A 203 5.32 8.69 -2.44
CA VAL A 203 5.59 7.36 -3.01
C VAL A 203 4.27 6.69 -3.35
N GLY A 204 4.20 6.11 -4.54
CA GLY A 204 3.06 5.35 -5.02
C GLY A 204 2.94 5.43 -6.55
N PRO A 205 1.94 4.75 -7.14
CA PRO A 205 0.91 3.96 -6.47
C PRO A 205 1.46 2.64 -5.89
N MET A 206 0.94 2.23 -4.73
CA MET A 206 1.34 0.98 -4.07
C MET A 206 0.76 -0.23 -4.78
N THR A 207 1.61 -1.20 -5.11
CA THR A 207 1.20 -2.46 -5.74
C THR A 207 1.50 -3.65 -4.82
N PRO A 208 0.61 -4.66 -4.75
CA PRO A 208 0.81 -5.84 -3.90
C PRO A 208 2.01 -6.72 -4.29
N SER A 209 2.64 -6.53 -5.45
CA SER A 209 3.65 -7.45 -5.98
C SER A 209 5.10 -7.14 -5.54
N HIS A 210 5.35 -6.08 -4.77
CA HIS A 210 6.70 -5.63 -4.41
C HIS A 210 6.89 -5.46 -2.91
N ARG A 211 8.10 -5.79 -2.41
CA ARG A 211 8.54 -5.45 -1.06
C ARG A 211 8.92 -3.97 -1.04
N TRP A 212 8.02 -3.13 -0.54
CA TRP A 212 8.22 -1.68 -0.46
C TRP A 212 9.06 -1.31 0.76
N MET A 213 10.37 -1.52 0.68
CA MET A 213 11.27 -1.23 1.78
C MET A 213 12.17 -0.05 1.43
N PHE A 214 12.23 0.94 2.31
CA PHE A 214 12.91 2.20 2.06
C PHE A 214 13.97 2.51 3.10
N ARG A 215 15.05 3.15 2.66
CA ARG A 215 16.04 3.80 3.51
C ARG A 215 16.22 5.24 3.10
N CYS A 216 16.48 6.08 4.08
CA CYS A 216 16.80 7.47 3.86
C CYS A 216 18.22 7.81 4.30
N TYR A 217 18.81 8.76 3.59
CA TYR A 217 20.11 9.36 3.82
C TYR A 217 19.99 10.88 3.73
N TYR A 218 21.02 11.59 4.15
CA TYR A 218 21.18 13.01 3.83
C TYR A 218 22.62 13.34 3.47
N TYR A 219 22.82 14.50 2.86
CA TYR A 219 24.16 15.04 2.57
C TYR A 219 24.17 16.59 2.59
N TYR A 220 25.37 17.15 2.58
CA TYR A 220 25.60 18.60 2.52
C TYR A 220 25.76 19.09 1.10
N ARG A 221 25.28 20.32 0.82
CA ARG A 221 25.32 20.92 -0.52
C ARG A 221 26.70 20.84 -1.19
N ASP A 222 27.77 21.00 -0.41
CA ASP A 222 29.14 21.05 -0.91
C ASP A 222 29.79 19.68 -1.09
N THR A 223 29.19 18.61 -0.53
CA THR A 223 29.68 17.23 -0.62
C THR A 223 28.58 16.24 -1.04
N PRO A 224 28.04 16.38 -2.27
CA PRO A 224 26.86 15.63 -2.70
C PRO A 224 27.02 14.10 -2.77
N GLN A 225 28.26 13.59 -2.83
CA GLN A 225 28.55 12.15 -2.84
C GLN A 225 28.95 11.58 -1.47
N VAL A 226 28.90 12.39 -0.40
CA VAL A 226 29.25 11.97 0.97
C VAL A 226 28.00 12.02 1.83
N TRP A 227 27.46 10.85 2.16
CA TRP A 227 26.16 10.71 2.79
C TRP A 227 26.25 10.22 4.24
N SER A 228 25.16 10.41 4.98
CA SER A 228 24.96 9.86 6.32
C SER A 228 24.98 8.33 6.37
N TYR A 229 24.98 7.76 7.57
CA TYR A 229 24.52 6.39 7.79
C TYR A 229 23.06 6.25 7.31
N PRO A 230 22.67 5.05 6.81
CA PRO A 230 21.29 4.76 6.49
C PRO A 230 20.37 4.91 7.70
N SER A 231 19.15 5.40 7.47
CA SER A 231 18.05 5.24 8.44
C SER A 231 17.78 3.75 8.70
N ASP A 232 17.07 3.47 9.79
CA ASP A 232 16.45 2.16 9.95
C ASP A 232 15.50 1.90 8.76
N PRO A 233 15.46 0.66 8.23
CA PRO A 233 14.62 0.34 7.07
C PRO A 233 13.15 0.46 7.43
N LEU A 234 12.38 1.11 6.56
CA LEU A 234 10.94 1.25 6.71
C LEU A 234 10.22 0.43 5.65
N GLU A 235 9.50 -0.60 6.08
CA GLU A 235 8.65 -1.43 5.22
C GLU A 235 7.23 -0.84 5.14
N ILE A 236 6.78 -0.60 3.91
CA ILE A 236 5.41 -0.18 3.60
C ILE A 236 4.61 -1.40 3.20
N LEU A 237 3.45 -1.56 3.81
CA LEU A 237 2.56 -2.68 3.58
C LEU A 237 1.36 -2.24 2.77
N THR A 238 0.95 -3.06 1.80
CA THR A 238 -0.25 -2.80 1.01
C THR A 238 -1.44 -3.48 1.66
N SER A 239 -2.49 -2.72 1.96
CA SER A 239 -3.77 -3.19 2.49
C SER A 239 -4.79 -3.30 1.36
N GLY A 240 -5.50 -4.42 1.36
CA GLY A 240 -6.53 -4.80 0.42
C GLY A 240 -7.93 -4.79 1.02
N MET A 241 -8.87 -5.36 0.26
CA MET A 241 -10.30 -5.40 0.60
C MET A 241 -10.68 -6.57 1.52
N SER A 242 -9.71 -7.32 2.03
CA SER A 242 -10.00 -8.45 2.94
C SER A 242 -10.54 -7.95 4.29
N ARG A 243 -11.42 -8.74 4.91
CA ARG A 243 -12.14 -8.36 6.14
C ARG A 243 -11.18 -7.92 7.24
N LYS A 244 -11.51 -6.80 7.90
CA LYS A 244 -10.71 -6.28 9.01
C LYS A 244 -10.73 -7.23 10.23
N PRO A 245 -9.61 -7.42 10.92
CA PRO A 245 -9.59 -8.08 12.22
C PRO A 245 -10.13 -7.15 13.32
N SER A 246 -10.31 -7.69 14.52
CA SER A 246 -10.65 -6.96 15.74
C SER A 246 -9.44 -6.87 16.66
N LEU A 247 -9.14 -5.67 17.13
CA LEU A 247 -8.07 -5.41 18.10
C LEU A 247 -8.68 -5.25 19.49
N LEU A 248 -8.22 -6.06 20.45
CA LEU A 248 -8.76 -6.14 21.79
C LEU A 248 -7.65 -6.02 22.85
N THR A 249 -8.02 -5.58 24.04
CA THR A 249 -7.15 -5.57 25.23
C THR A 249 -7.88 -6.20 26.42
N PRO A 250 -7.51 -7.41 26.87
CA PRO A 250 -8.18 -8.06 27.99
C PRO A 250 -8.05 -7.30 29.32
N GLN A 251 -6.98 -6.51 29.47
CA GLN A 251 -6.72 -5.73 30.68
C GLN A 251 -7.40 -4.35 30.67
N GLY A 252 -8.05 -3.98 29.55
CA GLY A 252 -8.53 -2.63 29.31
C GLY A 252 -7.48 -1.71 28.67
N PRO A 253 -7.89 -0.52 28.20
CA PRO A 253 -7.02 0.40 27.46
C PRO A 253 -6.16 1.31 28.34
N VAL A 254 -6.44 1.40 29.64
CA VAL A 254 -5.67 2.22 30.60
C VAL A 254 -4.71 1.34 31.39
N VAL A 255 -3.41 1.66 31.33
CA VAL A 255 -2.35 0.88 31.98
C VAL A 255 -1.39 1.77 32.75
N ALA A 256 -0.98 1.33 33.94
CA ALA A 256 0.00 2.05 34.75
C ALA A 256 1.43 1.88 34.19
N HIS A 257 2.28 2.90 34.40
CA HIS A 257 3.70 2.81 34.09
C HIS A 257 4.36 1.62 34.81
N GLY A 258 5.21 0.86 34.09
CA GLY A 258 5.84 -0.35 34.61
C GLY A 258 4.93 -1.59 34.61
N GLY A 259 3.64 -1.44 34.28
CA GLY A 259 2.73 -2.56 34.10
C GLY A 259 3.01 -3.39 32.85
N SER A 260 2.09 -4.30 32.53
CA SER A 260 2.14 -5.16 31.35
C SER A 260 0.79 -5.13 30.63
N LEU A 261 0.81 -5.00 29.31
CA LEU A 261 -0.36 -4.92 28.45
C LEU A 261 -0.26 -5.96 27.34
N THR A 262 -1.36 -6.65 27.03
CA THR A 262 -1.43 -7.57 25.88
C THR A 262 -2.50 -7.13 24.92
N LEU A 263 -2.10 -6.81 23.69
CA LEU A 263 -3.02 -6.51 22.60
C LEU A 263 -3.29 -7.79 21.81
N GLN A 264 -4.56 -8.15 21.65
CA GLN A 264 -4.98 -9.33 20.93
C GLN A 264 -5.61 -8.91 19.60
N CYS A 265 -5.00 -9.29 18.50
CA CYS A 265 -5.62 -9.15 17.18
C CYS A 265 -6.29 -10.47 16.81
N ARG A 266 -7.58 -10.45 16.52
CA ARG A 266 -8.41 -11.63 16.24
C ARG A 266 -9.16 -11.48 14.93
N SER A 267 -9.38 -12.58 14.22
CA SER A 267 -10.23 -12.59 13.03
C SER A 267 -10.96 -13.91 12.87
N ASP A 268 -12.18 -13.84 12.33
CA ASP A 268 -12.97 -14.96 11.79
C ASP A 268 -12.43 -15.47 10.44
N VAL A 269 -11.45 -14.77 9.88
CA VAL A 269 -10.66 -15.22 8.73
C VAL A 269 -9.42 -15.95 9.24
N ASP A 270 -9.06 -17.06 8.59
CA ASP A 270 -7.85 -17.84 8.91
C ASP A 270 -6.58 -17.14 8.39
N TYR A 271 -6.26 -15.95 8.92
CA TYR A 271 -4.99 -15.28 8.64
C TYR A 271 -3.81 -16.03 9.28
N ASP A 272 -2.72 -16.17 8.52
CA ASP A 272 -1.50 -16.86 8.97
C ASP A 272 -0.59 -15.95 9.79
N ARG A 273 -0.69 -14.64 9.60
CA ARG A 273 0.16 -13.62 10.21
C ARG A 273 -0.61 -12.34 10.48
N PHE A 274 -0.18 -11.64 11.52
CA PHE A 274 -0.78 -10.39 11.95
C PHE A 274 0.29 -9.31 12.12
N ALA A 275 -0.07 -8.07 11.84
CA ALA A 275 0.73 -6.89 12.12
C ALA A 275 -0.01 -5.97 13.08
N LEU A 276 0.74 -5.37 14.00
CA LEU A 276 0.29 -4.31 14.87
C LEU A 276 1.05 -3.04 14.53
N TYR A 277 0.31 -1.97 14.27
CA TYR A 277 0.83 -0.64 14.01
C TYR A 277 0.35 0.33 15.09
N LYS A 278 1.22 1.27 15.45
CA LYS A 278 0.91 2.39 16.33
C LYS A 278 1.05 3.68 15.53
N ASP A 279 0.01 4.52 15.51
CA ASP A 279 0.06 5.82 14.83
C ASP A 279 1.24 6.66 15.37
N GLN A 280 1.97 7.32 14.45
CA GLN A 280 3.21 8.07 14.72
C GLN A 280 4.38 7.24 15.28
N GLY A 281 4.23 5.92 15.38
CA GLY A 281 5.30 5.00 15.75
C GLY A 281 6.10 4.55 14.52
N VAL A 282 7.41 4.40 14.69
CA VAL A 282 8.31 3.88 13.63
C VAL A 282 8.21 2.36 13.50
N ASN A 283 7.65 1.67 14.50
CA ASN A 283 7.74 0.22 14.62
C ASN A 283 6.42 -0.48 14.25
N LEU A 284 6.42 -1.14 13.10
CA LEU A 284 5.44 -2.16 12.75
C LEU A 284 5.88 -3.49 13.38
N LEU A 285 5.05 -4.08 14.24
CA LEU A 285 5.33 -5.39 14.85
C LEU A 285 4.56 -6.47 14.11
N GLN A 286 5.26 -7.43 13.50
CA GLN A 286 4.64 -8.60 12.88
C GLN A 286 4.76 -9.84 13.78
N ARG A 287 3.71 -10.65 13.85
CA ARG A 287 3.69 -11.94 14.55
C ARG A 287 2.92 -12.98 13.74
N SER A 288 3.32 -14.24 13.86
CA SER A 288 2.56 -15.36 13.30
C SER A 288 1.22 -15.50 14.04
N GLY A 289 0.16 -15.78 13.26
CA GLY A 289 -1.15 -16.13 13.79
C GLY A 289 -1.11 -17.52 14.40
N GLN A 290 -1.79 -17.68 15.54
CA GLN A 290 -2.09 -18.95 16.16
C GLN A 290 -3.55 -19.29 15.88
N LYS A 291 -3.81 -20.52 15.44
CA LYS A 291 -5.18 -21.03 15.35
C LYS A 291 -5.69 -21.27 16.76
N PHE A 292 -6.71 -20.53 17.15
CA PHE A 292 -7.29 -20.63 18.48
C PHE A 292 -8.48 -21.59 18.49
N GLN A 293 -9.33 -21.53 17.46
CA GLN A 293 -10.50 -22.39 17.24
C GLN A 293 -10.74 -22.58 15.72
N VAL A 294 -11.67 -23.45 15.32
CA VAL A 294 -12.04 -23.63 13.90
C VAL A 294 -12.55 -22.29 13.34
N GLY A 295 -11.88 -21.76 12.33
CA GLY A 295 -12.25 -20.48 11.71
C GLY A 295 -11.91 -19.23 12.54
N LEU A 296 -11.06 -19.34 13.57
CA LEU A 296 -10.62 -18.20 14.38
C LEU A 296 -9.10 -18.18 14.50
N SER A 297 -8.49 -17.14 13.92
CA SER A 297 -7.06 -16.86 14.01
C SER A 297 -6.79 -15.70 14.97
N GLN A 298 -5.71 -15.78 15.75
CA GLN A 298 -5.31 -14.70 16.65
C GLN A 298 -3.80 -14.51 16.75
N ALA A 299 -3.37 -13.30 17.11
CA ALA A 299 -2.02 -13.02 17.55
C ALA A 299 -2.02 -12.12 18.79
N ASN A 300 -1.14 -12.42 19.74
CA ASN A 300 -0.96 -11.66 20.97
C ASN A 300 0.33 -10.83 20.88
N PHE A 301 0.22 -9.53 21.11
CA PHE A 301 1.32 -8.57 21.18
C PHE A 301 1.47 -8.08 22.61
N THR A 302 2.57 -8.49 23.26
CA THR A 302 2.86 -8.14 24.65
C THR A 302 3.76 -6.91 24.73
N LEU A 303 3.32 -5.89 25.47
CA LEU A 303 4.06 -4.69 25.79
C LEU A 303 4.42 -4.71 27.28
N SER A 304 5.68 -5.01 27.60
CA SER A 304 6.16 -5.09 28.98
C SER A 304 7.67 -4.82 29.07
N PRO A 305 8.13 -3.97 30.00
CA PRO A 305 7.34 -3.09 30.87
C PRO A 305 6.78 -1.88 30.10
N VAL A 306 5.58 -1.44 30.47
CA VAL A 306 4.93 -0.28 29.86
C VAL A 306 5.66 1.03 30.24
N ARG A 307 5.82 1.93 29.26
CA ARG A 307 6.53 3.21 29.33
C ARG A 307 5.70 4.28 28.61
N VAL A 308 6.04 5.54 28.81
CA VAL A 308 5.33 6.71 28.24
C VAL A 308 5.11 6.59 26.73
N PHE A 309 6.13 6.18 25.98
CA PHE A 309 6.07 6.08 24.51
C PHE A 309 5.13 4.98 24.00
N HIS A 310 4.65 4.07 24.85
CA HIS A 310 3.63 3.09 24.47
C HIS A 310 2.22 3.70 24.39
N GLY A 311 1.97 4.87 24.98
CA GLY A 311 0.69 5.57 24.82
C GLY A 311 0.46 6.01 23.38
N GLY A 312 -0.75 5.77 22.85
CA GLY A 312 -1.12 6.13 21.48
C GLY A 312 -2.20 5.24 20.88
N GLN A 313 -2.54 5.50 19.62
CA GLN A 313 -3.54 4.75 18.87
C GLN A 313 -2.93 3.55 18.15
N TYR A 314 -3.54 2.38 18.28
CA TYR A 314 -3.09 1.14 17.66
C TYR A 314 -4.13 0.60 16.67
N LYS A 315 -3.64 -0.03 15.60
CA LYS A 315 -4.44 -0.73 14.58
C LYS A 315 -3.78 -2.08 14.30
N CYS A 316 -4.58 -3.10 14.00
CA CYS A 316 -4.05 -4.39 13.60
C CYS A 316 -4.56 -4.85 12.23
N TYR A 317 -3.76 -5.71 11.59
CA TYR A 317 -3.95 -6.20 10.23
C TYR A 317 -3.69 -7.70 10.20
N GLY A 318 -4.41 -8.42 9.34
CA GLY A 318 -4.19 -9.84 9.05
C GLY A 318 -3.69 -10.05 7.63
N ALA A 319 -2.88 -11.07 7.40
CA ALA A 319 -2.48 -11.50 6.06
C ALA A 319 -2.27 -13.01 6.02
N HIS A 320 -2.29 -13.55 4.80
CA HIS A 320 -1.86 -14.92 4.52
C HIS A 320 -0.35 -14.96 4.26
N ASN A 321 0.29 -16.12 4.43
CA ASN A 321 1.74 -16.26 4.25
C ASN A 321 2.19 -16.02 2.80
N LEU A 322 1.38 -16.43 1.82
CA LEU A 322 1.69 -16.30 0.39
C LEU A 322 1.22 -14.95 -0.20
N SER A 323 0.40 -14.21 0.54
CA SER A 323 -0.10 -12.90 0.11
C SER A 323 0.80 -11.80 0.63
N SER A 324 1.22 -10.90 -0.25
CA SER A 324 1.85 -9.63 0.13
C SER A 324 0.82 -8.54 0.50
N GLU A 325 -0.47 -8.80 0.24
CA GLU A 325 -1.58 -7.93 0.57
C GLU A 325 -2.13 -8.26 1.97
N TRP A 326 -2.35 -7.22 2.77
CA TRP A 326 -2.91 -7.25 4.11
C TRP A 326 -4.40 -6.95 4.11
N SER A 327 -5.11 -7.26 5.19
CA SER A 327 -6.50 -6.90 5.37
C SER A 327 -6.72 -5.39 5.48
N ALA A 328 -7.98 -4.96 5.46
CA ALA A 328 -8.36 -3.66 6.00
C ALA A 328 -7.93 -3.55 7.49
N PRO A 329 -7.61 -2.34 8.00
CA PRO A 329 -7.27 -2.13 9.40
C PRO A 329 -8.43 -2.44 10.34
N SER A 330 -8.12 -2.95 11.53
CA SER A 330 -9.07 -2.97 12.65
C SER A 330 -9.54 -1.56 13.00
N ASP A 331 -10.63 -1.48 13.77
CA ASP A 331 -10.97 -0.24 14.45
C ASP A 331 -9.81 0.18 15.38
N PRO A 332 -9.52 1.49 15.48
CA PRO A 332 -8.43 1.97 16.30
C PRO A 332 -8.67 1.70 17.78
N LEU A 333 -7.60 1.36 18.50
CA LEU A 333 -7.62 1.20 19.96
C LEU A 333 -6.61 2.15 20.59
N ASP A 334 -7.10 3.11 21.39
CA ASP A 334 -6.26 4.05 22.13
C ASP A 334 -5.76 3.40 23.42
N ILE A 335 -4.43 3.40 23.60
CA ILE A 335 -3.77 2.95 24.82
C ILE A 335 -3.29 4.17 25.60
N LEU A 336 -3.68 4.23 26.87
CA LEU A 336 -3.47 5.37 27.75
C LEU A 336 -2.59 4.99 28.93
N ILE A 337 -1.58 5.81 29.24
CA ILE A 337 -0.61 5.53 30.30
C ILE A 337 -0.97 6.35 31.54
N ALA A 338 -1.34 5.68 32.62
CA ALA A 338 -1.72 6.30 33.89
C ALA A 338 -0.52 6.67 34.79
N GLY A 339 -0.76 7.62 35.70
CA GLY A 339 0.19 8.03 36.72
C GLY A 339 1.38 8.84 36.19
N GLN A 340 1.16 9.62 35.13
CA GLN A 340 2.20 10.47 34.53
C GLN A 340 2.20 11.89 35.12
N PHE A 341 1.07 12.34 35.66
CA PHE A 341 0.95 13.63 36.35
C PHE A 341 0.71 13.40 37.84
N PRO A 342 1.26 14.29 38.71
CA PRO A 342 1.14 14.14 40.16
C PRO A 342 -0.30 14.32 40.67
N ASP A 343 -1.14 15.06 39.94
CA ASP A 343 -2.53 15.30 40.30
C ASP A 343 -3.34 14.00 40.43
N ARG A 344 -4.24 14.01 41.42
CA ARG A 344 -5.21 12.94 41.66
C ARG A 344 -6.61 13.55 41.66
N PRO A 345 -7.42 13.31 40.61
CA PRO A 345 -8.78 13.80 40.60
C PRO A 345 -9.64 13.05 41.64
N SER A 346 -10.65 13.73 42.16
CA SER A 346 -11.68 13.12 43.00
C SER A 346 -12.86 12.66 42.14
N LEU A 347 -13.42 11.49 42.44
CA LEU A 347 -14.61 10.96 41.79
C LEU A 347 -15.74 10.87 42.82
N SER A 348 -16.91 11.41 42.48
CA SER A 348 -18.11 11.40 43.30
C SER A 348 -19.34 11.01 42.46
N VAL A 349 -20.45 10.71 43.12
CA VAL A 349 -21.68 10.25 42.46
C VAL A 349 -22.90 10.93 43.06
N GLN A 350 -23.84 11.33 42.21
CA GLN A 350 -25.15 11.85 42.60
C GLN A 350 -26.26 11.00 41.96
N PRO A 351 -27.36 10.67 42.67
CA PRO A 351 -27.66 11.04 44.07
C PRO A 351 -26.85 10.26 45.11
N GLY A 352 -26.28 9.12 44.75
CA GLY A 352 -25.46 8.29 45.63
C GLY A 352 -24.97 7.01 44.93
N PRO A 353 -24.15 6.19 45.61
CA PRO A 353 -23.55 4.98 45.02
C PRO A 353 -24.48 3.76 44.97
N ARG A 354 -25.67 3.84 45.58
CA ARG A 354 -26.67 2.78 45.57
C ARG A 354 -27.97 3.33 44.99
N VAL A 355 -28.39 2.78 43.88
CA VAL A 355 -29.52 3.29 43.08
C VAL A 355 -30.38 2.14 42.56
N ALA A 356 -31.64 2.44 42.27
CA ALA A 356 -32.53 1.48 41.62
C ALA A 356 -32.37 1.52 40.10
N SER A 357 -32.61 0.40 39.42
CA SER A 357 -32.67 0.36 37.96
C SER A 357 -33.76 1.32 37.46
N GLY A 358 -33.45 2.15 36.48
CA GLY A 358 -34.32 3.20 35.96
C GLY A 358 -34.02 4.61 36.46
N GLU A 359 -33.19 4.77 37.51
CA GLU A 359 -32.81 6.08 38.05
C GLU A 359 -31.75 6.80 37.19
N ASN A 360 -31.61 8.11 37.42
CA ASN A 360 -30.59 8.94 36.76
C ASN A 360 -29.42 9.11 37.71
N VAL A 361 -28.21 8.77 37.23
CA VAL A 361 -26.98 8.89 38.00
C VAL A 361 -26.01 9.78 37.26
N THR A 362 -25.33 10.66 37.97
CA THR A 362 -24.23 11.45 37.42
C THR A 362 -22.97 11.18 38.22
N LEU A 363 -21.93 10.73 37.52
CA LEU A 363 -20.58 10.64 38.10
C LEU A 363 -19.85 11.96 37.84
N LEU A 364 -19.37 12.59 38.91
CA LEU A 364 -18.67 13.88 38.84
C LEU A 364 -17.20 13.67 39.17
N CYS A 365 -16.36 14.00 38.20
CA CYS A 365 -14.91 14.00 38.36
C CYS A 365 -14.38 15.43 38.49
N GLN A 366 -13.50 15.69 39.45
CA GLN A 366 -12.99 17.03 39.73
C GLN A 366 -11.49 17.01 40.04
N SER A 367 -10.78 18.08 39.69
CA SER A 367 -9.38 18.31 40.02
C SER A 367 -9.15 19.76 40.45
N GLN A 368 -8.26 19.97 41.43
CA GLN A 368 -7.78 21.31 41.79
C GLN A 368 -6.71 21.79 40.81
N GLY A 369 -5.86 20.87 40.32
CA GLY A 369 -4.92 21.15 39.26
C GLY A 369 -5.63 21.23 37.92
N TRP A 370 -5.12 22.09 37.03
CA TRP A 370 -5.69 22.30 35.71
C TRP A 370 -5.69 20.99 34.91
N MET A 371 -6.84 20.62 34.35
CA MET A 371 -7.05 19.49 33.44
C MET A 371 -7.94 19.93 32.27
N ASP A 372 -7.59 19.59 31.03
CA ASP A 372 -8.43 19.92 29.86
C ASP A 372 -9.56 18.91 29.64
N THR A 373 -9.33 17.66 30.05
CA THR A 373 -10.22 16.55 29.75
C THR A 373 -10.19 15.55 30.91
N PHE A 374 -11.36 15.00 31.23
CA PHE A 374 -11.50 13.89 32.16
C PHE A 374 -11.92 12.61 31.43
N LEU A 375 -11.43 11.49 31.94
CA LEU A 375 -11.75 10.16 31.43
C LEU A 375 -12.33 9.32 32.55
N LEU A 376 -13.43 8.64 32.27
CA LEU A 376 -14.09 7.71 33.17
C LEU A 376 -13.94 6.28 32.64
N THR A 377 -13.45 5.39 33.51
CA THR A 377 -13.29 3.97 33.22
C THR A 377 -14.11 3.14 34.19
N LYS A 378 -14.61 2.00 33.70
CA LYS A 378 -15.21 0.95 34.51
C LYS A 378 -14.28 -0.26 34.53
N GLU A 379 -13.95 -0.76 35.71
CA GLU A 379 -13.09 -1.92 35.87
C GLU A 379 -13.73 -3.16 35.24
N GLY A 380 -12.95 -3.91 34.45
CA GLY A 380 -13.42 -5.10 33.73
C GLY A 380 -14.26 -4.82 32.47
N ALA A 381 -14.47 -3.55 32.10
CA ALA A 381 -15.12 -3.21 30.83
C ALA A 381 -14.11 -3.27 29.66
N ALA A 382 -14.52 -3.88 28.56
CA ALA A 382 -13.76 -3.89 27.31
C ALA A 382 -13.95 -2.60 26.50
N ASP A 383 -14.95 -1.79 26.85
CA ASP A 383 -15.31 -0.57 26.13
C ASP A 383 -14.27 0.54 26.30
N ALA A 384 -14.23 1.45 25.32
CA ALA A 384 -13.39 2.63 25.38
C ALA A 384 -13.77 3.52 26.57
N PRO A 385 -12.79 4.19 27.24
CA PRO A 385 -13.08 5.11 28.32
C PRO A 385 -13.97 6.25 27.83
N LEU A 386 -14.93 6.66 28.64
CA LEU A 386 -15.73 7.85 28.36
C LEU A 386 -14.85 9.08 28.57
N ARG A 387 -14.83 9.99 27.60
CA ARG A 387 -13.97 11.17 27.61
C ARG A 387 -14.82 12.43 27.48
N LEU A 388 -14.64 13.37 28.40
CA LEU A 388 -15.34 14.66 28.39
C LEU A 388 -14.36 15.82 28.63
N ILE A 389 -14.60 16.92 27.92
CA ILE A 389 -13.86 18.18 28.12
C ILE A 389 -14.25 18.74 29.50
N SER A 390 -13.26 19.23 30.23
CA SER A 390 -13.49 19.83 31.54
C SER A 390 -14.22 21.17 31.44
N LYS A 391 -14.89 21.54 32.53
CA LYS A 391 -15.44 22.87 32.77
C LYS A 391 -14.86 23.40 34.06
N TYR A 392 -14.45 24.67 34.04
CA TYR A 392 -13.99 25.34 35.24
C TYR A 392 -15.20 25.84 36.05
N GLN A 393 -15.36 25.34 37.27
CA GLN A 393 -16.46 25.73 38.17
C GLN A 393 -16.03 25.54 39.63
N SER A 394 -16.40 26.50 40.49
CA SER A 394 -16.09 26.45 41.93
C SER A 394 -14.60 26.25 42.24
N ASP A 395 -13.76 26.98 41.50
CA ASP A 395 -12.30 26.94 41.59
C ASP A 395 -11.65 25.56 41.34
N LYS A 396 -12.33 24.74 40.54
CA LYS A 396 -11.88 23.40 40.12
C LYS A 396 -12.24 23.15 38.67
N ASP A 397 -11.45 22.30 38.02
CA ASP A 397 -11.85 21.70 36.76
C ASP A 397 -12.66 20.46 37.03
N GLN A 398 -13.79 20.32 36.33
CA GLN A 398 -14.69 19.20 36.52
C GLN A 398 -15.37 18.72 35.24
N ALA A 399 -15.81 17.46 35.24
CA ALA A 399 -16.66 16.90 34.21
C ALA A 399 -17.75 15.99 34.82
N GLU A 400 -18.96 16.15 34.32
CA GLU A 400 -20.13 15.36 34.69
C GLU A 400 -20.40 14.28 33.64
N PHE A 401 -20.42 13.03 34.07
CA PHE A 401 -20.73 11.86 33.26
C PHE A 401 -22.14 11.36 33.62
N PRO A 402 -23.19 11.83 32.90
CA PRO A 402 -24.56 11.41 33.15
C PRO A 402 -24.80 9.98 32.61
N MET A 403 -25.53 9.20 33.39
CA MET A 403 -25.99 7.84 33.08
C MET A 403 -27.50 7.79 33.37
N SER A 404 -28.32 7.76 32.32
CA SER A 404 -29.77 7.89 32.44
C SER A 404 -30.48 7.15 31.31
N PRO A 405 -31.38 6.19 31.59
CA PRO A 405 -31.63 5.53 32.87
C PRO A 405 -30.62 4.40 33.16
N VAL A 406 -30.22 4.22 34.42
CA VAL A 406 -29.26 3.15 34.79
C VAL A 406 -29.89 1.76 34.78
N THR A 407 -29.07 0.75 34.49
CA THR A 407 -29.43 -0.67 34.46
C THR A 407 -28.39 -1.50 35.22
N SER A 408 -28.63 -2.79 35.45
CA SER A 408 -27.65 -3.68 36.10
C SER A 408 -26.29 -3.73 35.39
N ALA A 409 -26.26 -3.48 34.07
CA ALA A 409 -25.01 -3.40 33.30
C ALA A 409 -24.12 -2.20 33.70
N HIS A 410 -24.68 -1.18 34.35
CA HIS A 410 -23.95 -0.02 34.86
C HIS A 410 -23.34 -0.27 36.25
N ALA A 411 -23.69 -1.35 36.94
CA ALA A 411 -23.08 -1.68 38.23
C ALA A 411 -21.60 -2.04 38.06
N GLY A 412 -20.72 -1.56 38.95
CA GLY A 412 -19.29 -1.87 38.94
C GLY A 412 -18.43 -0.80 39.59
N THR A 413 -17.10 -0.99 39.51
CA THR A 413 -16.13 -0.05 40.06
C THR A 413 -15.66 0.93 38.99
N TYR A 414 -15.77 2.21 39.28
CA TYR A 414 -15.39 3.31 38.41
C TYR A 414 -14.14 4.03 38.92
N ARG A 415 -13.30 4.47 37.99
CA ARG A 415 -12.16 5.37 38.26
C ARG A 415 -12.12 6.49 37.23
N CYS A 416 -11.75 7.67 37.68
CA CYS A 416 -11.54 8.83 36.83
C CYS A 416 -10.06 9.22 36.72
N TYR A 417 -9.70 9.81 35.59
CA TYR A 417 -8.38 10.34 35.27
C TYR A 417 -8.49 11.72 34.63
N GLY A 418 -7.50 12.57 34.84
CA GLY A 418 -7.32 13.83 34.10
C GLY A 418 -6.28 13.68 32.97
N SER A 419 -6.43 14.47 31.92
CA SER A 419 -5.53 14.55 30.76
C SER A 419 -5.41 15.97 30.22
N TYR A 420 -4.28 16.28 29.61
CA TYR A 420 -4.06 17.49 28.82
C TYR A 420 -4.30 17.25 27.34
N SER A 421 -4.80 18.25 26.62
CA SER A 421 -5.07 18.16 25.18
C SER A 421 -3.80 18.03 24.35
N SER A 422 -2.67 18.53 24.86
CA SER A 422 -1.36 18.46 24.20
C SER A 422 -0.74 17.06 24.23
N ILE A 423 -1.14 16.20 25.18
CA ILE A 423 -0.62 14.85 25.39
C ILE A 423 -1.76 13.88 25.76
N PRO A 424 -2.72 13.65 24.84
CA PRO A 424 -3.99 12.99 25.15
C PRO A 424 -3.89 11.51 25.53
N TYR A 425 -2.71 10.89 25.38
CA TYR A 425 -2.46 9.49 25.71
C TYR A 425 -1.80 9.29 27.09
N LEU A 426 -1.51 10.37 27.81
CA LEU A 426 -0.92 10.35 29.15
C LEU A 426 -1.95 10.87 30.14
N LEU A 427 -2.09 10.15 31.25
CA LEU A 427 -3.12 10.42 32.26
C LEU A 427 -2.50 10.70 33.63
N SER A 428 -3.29 11.39 34.46
CA SER A 428 -3.01 11.60 35.88
C SER A 428 -2.96 10.27 36.66
N HIS A 429 -2.67 10.34 37.95
CA HIS A 429 -2.99 9.22 38.83
C HIS A 429 -4.52 8.97 38.86
N PRO A 430 -4.96 7.72 39.05
CA PRO A 430 -6.39 7.41 39.19
C PRO A 430 -6.99 8.09 40.42
N SER A 431 -8.28 8.44 40.31
CA SER A 431 -9.10 8.72 41.48
C SER A 431 -9.20 7.51 42.40
N GLU A 432 -9.64 7.73 43.64
CA GLU A 432 -10.14 6.64 44.47
C GLU A 432 -11.27 5.88 43.74
N PRO A 433 -11.33 4.55 43.88
CA PRO A 433 -12.35 3.74 43.22
C PRO A 433 -13.74 4.02 43.80
N LEU A 434 -14.73 4.14 42.91
CA LEU A 434 -16.14 4.33 43.28
C LEU A 434 -16.97 3.13 42.83
N GLU A 435 -17.52 2.37 43.78
CA GLU A 435 -18.40 1.25 43.49
C GLU A 435 -19.85 1.72 43.35
N LEU A 436 -20.44 1.52 42.16
CA LEU A 436 -21.85 1.78 41.88
C LEU A 436 -22.63 0.47 41.93
N VAL A 437 -23.64 0.41 42.80
CA VAL A 437 -24.52 -0.75 42.96
C VAL A 437 -25.90 -0.39 42.43
N VAL A 438 -26.36 -1.13 41.43
CA VAL A 438 -27.71 -0.97 40.85
C VAL A 438 -28.59 -2.12 41.33
N SER A 439 -29.59 -1.79 42.12
CA SER A 439 -30.59 -2.77 42.58
C SER A 439 -31.59 -3.06 41.47
N GLY A 440 -31.94 -4.33 41.28
CA GLY A 440 -33.05 -4.72 40.41
C GLY A 440 -34.36 -4.10 40.92
N PRO A 441 -35.41 -3.99 40.08
CA PRO A 441 -36.68 -3.45 40.52
C PRO A 441 -37.17 -4.24 41.74
N SER A 442 -37.29 -3.54 42.87
CA SER A 442 -37.91 -4.05 44.07
C SER A 442 -39.34 -4.45 43.71
N ALA A 443 -39.60 -5.75 43.60
CA ALA A 443 -40.95 -6.30 43.63
C ALA A 443 -41.52 -6.13 45.05
N GLY A 444 -41.70 -4.89 45.48
CA GLY A 444 -42.37 -4.50 46.70
C GLY A 444 -43.88 -4.48 46.47
N SER A 445 -44.50 -5.64 46.66
CA SER A 445 -45.89 -5.85 47.10
C SER A 445 -46.86 -4.66 47.02
N SER A 446 -47.66 -4.63 45.96
CA SER A 446 -49.12 -4.44 46.02
C SER A 446 -49.71 -4.95 44.70
N PRO A 447 -50.64 -5.93 44.70
CA PRO A 447 -51.36 -6.28 43.48
C PRO A 447 -52.23 -5.09 43.07
N PRO A 448 -52.34 -4.77 41.77
CA PRO A 448 -53.27 -3.73 41.33
C PRO A 448 -54.71 -4.18 41.65
N PRO A 449 -55.63 -3.25 41.96
CA PRO A 449 -57.02 -3.63 42.18
C PRO A 449 -57.53 -4.33 40.91
N ALA A 450 -58.15 -5.48 41.11
CA ALA A 450 -58.81 -6.24 40.05
C ALA A 450 -59.89 -5.35 39.40
N GLY A 451 -59.54 -4.72 38.27
CA GLY A 451 -60.48 -4.17 37.31
C GLY A 451 -61.05 -5.29 36.44
N PRO A 452 -62.26 -5.11 35.87
CA PRO A 452 -63.06 -6.20 35.35
C PRO A 452 -62.40 -6.86 34.14
N THR A 453 -62.25 -8.18 34.20
CA THR A 453 -61.97 -9.06 33.07
C THR A 453 -62.90 -8.74 31.90
N THR A 454 -62.34 -8.21 30.82
CA THR A 454 -62.97 -8.20 29.49
C THR A 454 -62.58 -9.48 28.75
N PRO A 455 -63.52 -10.43 28.54
CA PRO A 455 -63.25 -11.62 27.75
C PRO A 455 -63.33 -11.24 26.27
N GLY A 456 -62.20 -10.99 25.62
CA GLY A 456 -62.24 -10.54 24.22
C GLY A 456 -61.00 -10.78 23.35
N LEU A 457 -59.84 -11.14 23.92
CA LEU A 457 -58.61 -11.22 23.13
C LEU A 457 -58.24 -12.66 22.69
N GLY A 458 -58.63 -13.69 23.47
CA GLY A 458 -58.35 -15.09 23.13
C GLY A 458 -59.08 -15.57 21.87
N ARG A 459 -60.36 -15.23 21.72
CA ARG A 459 -61.14 -15.58 20.52
C ARG A 459 -60.63 -14.89 19.25
N TYR A 460 -60.11 -13.67 19.36
CA TYR A 460 -59.58 -12.95 18.20
C TYR A 460 -58.27 -13.57 17.71
N LEU A 461 -57.43 -14.03 18.64
CA LEU A 461 -56.16 -14.69 18.33
C LEU A 461 -56.36 -16.10 17.72
N GLU A 462 -57.32 -16.88 18.24
CA GLU A 462 -57.68 -18.18 17.64
C GLU A 462 -58.25 -18.05 16.23
N VAL A 463 -59.09 -17.04 15.99
CA VAL A 463 -59.61 -16.73 14.65
C VAL A 463 -58.48 -16.29 13.71
N LEU A 464 -57.52 -15.48 14.19
CA LEU A 464 -56.38 -15.07 13.37
C LEU A 464 -55.48 -16.25 12.98
N ILE A 465 -55.21 -17.16 13.92
CA ILE A 465 -54.41 -18.36 13.67
C ILE A 465 -55.15 -19.29 12.69
N GLY A 466 -56.46 -19.48 12.87
CA GLY A 466 -57.28 -20.30 11.97
C GLY A 466 -57.32 -19.75 10.54
N VAL A 467 -57.48 -18.44 10.39
CA VAL A 467 -57.47 -17.77 9.08
C VAL A 467 -56.08 -17.88 8.43
N SER A 468 -55.00 -17.68 9.20
CA SER A 468 -53.62 -17.82 8.72
C SER A 468 -53.32 -19.24 8.22
N MET A 469 -53.71 -20.27 8.98
CA MET A 469 -53.55 -21.67 8.58
C MET A 469 -54.39 -22.00 7.33
N GLY A 470 -55.58 -21.43 7.20
CA GLY A 470 -56.42 -21.55 6.00
C GLY A 470 -55.76 -20.96 4.76
N PHE A 471 -55.15 -19.78 4.86
CA PHE A 471 -54.41 -19.15 3.76
C PHE A 471 -53.18 -19.96 3.35
N VAL A 472 -52.45 -20.52 4.30
CA VAL A 472 -51.28 -21.37 4.03
C VAL A 472 -51.69 -22.64 3.30
N LEU A 473 -52.77 -23.31 3.74
CA LEU A 473 -53.31 -24.50 3.06
C LEU A 473 -53.81 -24.19 1.64
N LEU A 474 -54.50 -23.06 1.46
CA LEU A 474 -54.96 -22.61 0.15
C LEU A 474 -53.78 -22.33 -0.79
N PHE A 475 -52.72 -21.72 -0.28
CA PHE A 475 -51.50 -21.46 -1.04
C PHE A 475 -50.85 -22.77 -1.51
N PHE A 476 -50.69 -23.76 -0.62
CA PHE A 476 -50.15 -25.06 -1.01
C PHE A 476 -51.03 -25.82 -2.00
N LEU A 477 -52.37 -25.71 -1.89
CA LEU A 477 -53.31 -26.28 -2.86
C LEU A 477 -53.19 -25.62 -4.24
N LEU A 478 -53.10 -24.28 -4.30
CA LEU A 478 -52.89 -23.55 -5.55
C LEU A 478 -51.54 -23.90 -6.19
N LEU A 479 -50.48 -24.03 -5.38
CA LEU A 479 -49.17 -24.45 -5.85
C LEU A 479 -49.20 -25.89 -6.39
N PHE A 480 -49.90 -26.79 -5.70
CA PHE A 480 -50.11 -28.16 -6.16
C PHE A 480 -50.92 -28.21 -7.47
N LEU A 481 -51.96 -27.39 -7.61
CA LEU A 481 -52.74 -27.29 -8.85
C LEU A 481 -51.93 -26.69 -10.00
N LEU A 482 -51.10 -25.68 -9.75
CA LEU A 482 -50.17 -25.13 -10.74
C LEU A 482 -49.11 -26.15 -11.17
N LEU A 483 -48.59 -26.94 -10.22
CA LEU A 483 -47.66 -28.02 -10.52
C LEU A 483 -48.34 -29.15 -11.30
N ARG A 484 -49.61 -29.46 -11.02
CA ARG A 484 -50.41 -30.40 -11.82
C ARG A 484 -50.71 -29.85 -13.21
N HIS A 485 -51.05 -28.58 -13.35
CA HIS A 485 -51.27 -27.94 -14.65
C HIS A 485 -49.98 -27.96 -15.47
N ARG A 486 -48.83 -27.61 -14.87
CA ARG A 486 -47.53 -27.72 -15.53
C ARG A 486 -47.15 -29.15 -15.90
N ARG A 487 -47.53 -30.15 -15.09
CA ARG A 487 -47.33 -31.58 -15.43
C ARG A 487 -48.27 -32.04 -16.55
N GLN A 488 -49.51 -31.56 -16.59
CA GLN A 488 -50.44 -31.83 -17.69
C GLN A 488 -50.03 -31.14 -18.99
N GLU A 489 -49.51 -29.92 -18.92
CA GLU A 489 -48.95 -29.19 -20.05
C GLU A 489 -47.70 -29.89 -20.58
N LYS A 490 -46.84 -30.42 -19.69
CA LYS A 490 -45.69 -31.26 -20.08
C LYS A 490 -46.09 -32.60 -20.72
N HIS A 491 -47.15 -33.25 -20.24
CA HIS A 491 -47.65 -34.48 -20.88
C HIS A 491 -48.27 -34.21 -22.25
N ARG A 492 -49.03 -33.11 -22.38
CA ARG A 492 -49.65 -32.69 -23.65
C ARG A 492 -48.62 -32.26 -24.71
N THR A 493 -47.43 -31.82 -24.28
CA THR A 493 -46.32 -31.45 -25.18
C THR A 493 -45.42 -32.65 -25.54
N SER A 494 -45.49 -33.75 -24.79
CA SER A 494 -44.77 -35.00 -25.11
C SER A 494 -45.56 -35.85 -26.11
N ASP A 495 -46.89 -35.94 -25.94
CA ASP A 495 -47.76 -36.69 -26.86
C ASP A 495 -47.84 -36.06 -28.26
N GLN A 496 -47.55 -34.74 -28.40
CA GLN A 496 -47.49 -34.03 -29.68
C GLN A 496 -46.12 -34.14 -30.38
N ARG A 497 -45.04 -34.52 -29.66
CA ARG A 497 -43.69 -34.71 -30.23
C ARG A 497 -43.40 -36.15 -30.65
N GLU A 498 -44.24 -37.09 -30.23
CA GLU A 498 -44.16 -38.52 -30.58
C GLU A 498 -45.05 -38.90 -31.79
N ALA A 499 -45.90 -37.98 -32.26
CA ALA A 499 -46.81 -38.18 -33.40
C ALA A 499 -46.30 -37.61 -34.75
N ASP A 500 -45.09 -37.04 -34.83
CA ASP A 500 -44.57 -36.41 -36.07
C ASP A 500 -43.21 -36.98 -36.54
N PHE A 501 -42.79 -38.13 -36.01
CA PHE A 501 -41.60 -38.86 -36.45
C PHE A 501 -41.92 -40.33 -36.77
N GLN A 502 -42.73 -40.57 -37.80
CA GLN A 502 -42.87 -41.89 -38.43
C GLN A 502 -42.78 -41.80 -39.97
N HIS A 503 -41.54 -41.88 -40.48
CA HIS A 503 -41.09 -42.57 -41.73
C HIS A 503 -41.49 -42.04 -43.14
N PRO A 504 -40.79 -42.43 -44.25
CA PRO A 504 -39.35 -42.44 -44.49
C PRO A 504 -38.92 -41.99 -45.93
N ALA A 505 -37.60 -41.89 -46.12
CA ALA A 505 -36.74 -41.89 -47.31
C ALA A 505 -37.31 -41.90 -48.76
N GLY A 506 -36.75 -41.03 -49.61
CA GLY A 506 -36.75 -41.15 -51.07
C GLY A 506 -35.92 -40.06 -51.77
N ALA A 507 -34.93 -40.46 -52.55
CA ALA A 507 -33.94 -39.62 -53.23
C ALA A 507 -34.48 -38.94 -54.52
N VAL A 508 -33.74 -37.91 -55.00
CA VAL A 508 -33.36 -37.59 -56.41
C VAL A 508 -33.26 -36.06 -56.67
N GLU A 509 -32.11 -35.65 -57.22
CA GLU A 509 -31.66 -34.36 -57.82
C GLU A 509 -32.46 -33.89 -59.07
N PRO A 510 -32.12 -32.80 -59.82
CA PRO A 510 -31.52 -31.47 -59.53
C PRO A 510 -32.19 -30.26 -60.29
N GLU A 511 -31.81 -29.01 -59.91
CA GLU A 511 -31.65 -27.73 -60.71
C GLU A 511 -32.77 -27.15 -61.64
N PRO A 512 -32.67 -25.90 -62.19
CA PRO A 512 -32.42 -24.57 -61.58
C PRO A 512 -33.34 -23.45 -62.15
N LYS A 513 -33.34 -22.23 -61.55
CA LYS A 513 -33.26 -20.90 -62.24
C LYS A 513 -33.67 -19.70 -61.36
N ASP A 514 -32.64 -18.95 -60.98
CA ASP A 514 -32.33 -17.55 -61.28
C ASP A 514 -33.38 -16.39 -61.24
N ARG A 515 -32.87 -15.29 -60.65
CA ARG A 515 -33.15 -13.84 -60.81
C ARG A 515 -34.29 -13.13 -60.06
N GLY A 516 -33.84 -12.27 -59.13
CA GLY A 516 -34.50 -11.01 -58.75
C GLY A 516 -33.80 -10.20 -57.63
N LEU A 517 -32.76 -9.41 -57.98
CA LEU A 517 -32.44 -8.01 -57.55
C LEU A 517 -33.00 -7.52 -56.18
N GLN A 518 -32.27 -6.95 -55.19
CA GLN A 518 -31.24 -5.89 -55.18
C GLN A 518 -30.42 -5.83 -53.85
N ARG A 519 -29.13 -5.45 -53.98
CA ARG A 519 -28.26 -4.53 -53.18
C ARG A 519 -28.82 -3.95 -51.85
N ARG A 520 -28.04 -3.68 -50.79
CA ARG A 520 -26.61 -3.35 -50.64
C ARG A 520 -26.18 -3.47 -49.16
N SER A 521 -24.91 -3.82 -48.96
CA SER A 521 -24.15 -3.88 -47.71
C SER A 521 -23.62 -2.50 -47.24
N SER A 522 -23.38 -2.38 -45.93
CA SER A 522 -22.72 -1.23 -45.27
C SER A 522 -21.39 -1.64 -44.62
N PRO A 523 -20.34 -0.78 -44.64
CA PRO A 523 -19.07 -0.96 -43.90
C PRO A 523 -18.96 -0.01 -42.67
N PRO A 524 -17.84 -0.03 -41.90
CA PRO A 524 -17.71 0.58 -40.57
C PRO A 524 -16.72 1.77 -40.46
N ALA A 525 -16.65 2.31 -39.22
CA ALA A 525 -15.55 3.01 -38.51
C ALA A 525 -15.50 4.57 -38.44
N ASP A 526 -14.89 5.01 -37.32
CA ASP A 526 -14.29 6.33 -36.96
C ASP A 526 -15.20 7.50 -36.53
N VAL A 527 -14.80 8.49 -35.70
CA VAL A 527 -13.79 8.75 -34.63
C VAL A 527 -14.04 10.24 -34.22
N GLN A 528 -13.86 10.60 -32.92
CA GLN A 528 -13.68 11.98 -32.35
C GLN A 528 -14.77 13.04 -32.63
N GLU A 529 -15.00 14.13 -31.89
CA GLU A 529 -14.25 15.05 -31.00
C GLU A 529 -15.36 15.80 -30.18
N GLU A 530 -15.24 16.00 -28.86
CA GLU A 530 -14.73 17.22 -28.18
C GLU A 530 -15.79 18.28 -27.78
N ASN A 531 -15.82 18.57 -26.45
CA ASN A 531 -16.18 19.80 -25.71
C ASN A 531 -17.58 20.44 -25.92
N LEU A 532 -18.24 21.15 -24.99
CA LEU A 532 -17.79 22.12 -24.00
C LEU A 532 -19.03 22.55 -23.13
N TYR A 533 -18.93 22.53 -21.78
CA TYR A 533 -19.51 23.47 -20.77
C TYR A 533 -21.04 23.74 -20.76
N ALA A 534 -21.72 24.22 -19.71
CA ALA A 534 -21.64 24.31 -18.25
C ALA A 534 -22.94 25.05 -17.83
N ALA A 535 -23.26 25.01 -16.54
CA ALA A 535 -24.24 25.85 -15.81
C ALA A 535 -25.74 25.48 -15.98
N SER A 536 -26.63 25.69 -15.02
CA SER A 536 -26.66 25.86 -13.56
C SER A 536 -28.14 26.08 -13.20
N GLU A 537 -28.50 25.82 -11.94
CA GLU A 537 -29.70 26.31 -11.23
C GLU A 537 -31.07 25.66 -11.49
N GLY A 538 -31.86 25.62 -10.41
CA GLY A 538 -33.32 25.53 -10.48
C GLY A 538 -33.93 24.50 -9.54
N GLY A 539 -33.84 24.74 -8.22
CA GLY A 539 -34.68 24.06 -7.24
C GLY A 539 -36.07 24.69 -7.17
N GLY A 540 -37.08 23.86 -6.84
CA GLY A 540 -38.31 24.31 -6.16
C GLY A 540 -39.62 24.18 -6.95
N GLN A 541 -40.38 23.14 -6.58
CA GLN A 541 -41.69 23.25 -5.90
C GLN A 541 -42.91 22.57 -6.56
N GLU A 542 -43.75 22.09 -5.65
CA GLU A 542 -44.78 21.03 -5.64
C GLU A 542 -45.83 20.91 -6.77
N PRO A 543 -46.41 19.70 -6.92
CA PRO A 543 -47.46 19.39 -7.89
C PRO A 543 -48.88 19.53 -7.28
N ASN A 544 -49.88 19.69 -8.14
CA ASN A 544 -51.27 19.40 -7.79
C ASN A 544 -51.92 18.50 -8.87
N PHE A 545 -52.44 17.36 -8.39
CA PHE A 545 -53.70 16.67 -8.76
C PHE A 545 -53.94 16.35 -10.26
N GLU A 546 -54.37 15.16 -10.70
CA GLU A 546 -55.17 14.12 -10.06
C GLU A 546 -55.22 12.85 -10.97
N HIS A 547 -55.27 11.68 -10.31
CA HIS A 547 -55.80 10.35 -10.69
C HIS A 547 -55.70 9.77 -12.12
N GLY A 548 -55.23 8.52 -12.19
CA GLY A 548 -55.69 7.63 -13.25
C GLY A 548 -54.91 6.33 -13.53
N THR A 549 -54.72 5.48 -12.52
CA THR A 549 -54.71 3.99 -12.61
C THR A 549 -53.73 3.25 -13.55
N TYR A 550 -53.29 2.08 -13.08
CA TYR A 550 -52.51 1.03 -13.78
C TYR A 550 -50.98 1.15 -13.79
N ARG A 551 -50.33 0.82 -12.65
CA ARG A 551 -49.07 0.03 -12.56
C ARG A 551 -48.60 -0.10 -11.10
N VAL A 552 -49.07 -1.11 -10.37
CA VAL A 552 -48.40 -1.61 -9.15
C VAL A 552 -48.51 -3.14 -9.13
N CYS A 553 -47.66 -3.79 -9.93
CA CYS A 553 -47.44 -5.24 -9.87
C CYS A 553 -45.95 -5.57 -9.76
N VAL A 554 -45.15 -4.71 -9.12
CA VAL A 554 -43.77 -5.03 -8.73
C VAL A 554 -43.40 -4.15 -7.53
N CYS A 555 -43.90 -4.46 -6.33
CA CYS A 555 -43.32 -3.91 -5.08
C CYS A 555 -43.78 -4.62 -3.78
N VAL A 556 -44.69 -5.60 -3.82
CA VAL A 556 -45.16 -6.29 -2.60
C VAL A 556 -44.37 -7.59 -2.30
N CYS A 557 -43.46 -8.01 -3.17
CA CYS A 557 -42.68 -9.24 -2.97
C CYS A 557 -41.36 -9.08 -2.19
N VAL A 558 -40.92 -7.86 -1.86
CA VAL A 558 -39.58 -7.66 -1.23
C VAL A 558 -39.66 -7.37 0.28
N CYS A 559 -40.81 -6.98 0.83
CA CYS A 559 -40.93 -6.71 2.28
C CYS A 559 -41.36 -7.93 3.13
N VAL A 560 -41.81 -9.03 2.52
CA VAL A 560 -42.27 -10.23 3.27
C VAL A 560 -41.13 -11.23 3.54
N CYS A 561 -39.99 -11.10 2.85
CA CYS A 561 -38.82 -11.97 3.07
C CYS A 561 -37.88 -11.47 4.19
N VAL A 562 -38.04 -10.23 4.67
CA VAL A 562 -37.18 -9.64 5.71
C VAL A 562 -37.73 -9.89 7.13
N PHE A 563 -39.02 -10.17 7.29
CA PHE A 563 -39.63 -10.43 8.61
C PHE A 563 -39.58 -11.90 9.07
N HIS A 564 -39.29 -12.85 8.18
CA HIS A 564 -39.32 -14.29 8.51
C HIS A 564 -37.94 -14.90 8.83
N LEU A 565 -36.84 -14.15 8.60
CA LEU A 565 -35.48 -14.58 8.94
C LEU A 565 -35.03 -14.16 10.36
N GLU A 566 -35.66 -13.18 11.00
CA GLU A 566 -35.29 -12.77 12.37
C GLU A 566 -35.91 -13.63 13.49
N PHE A 567 -36.90 -14.48 13.20
CA PHE A 567 -37.52 -15.34 14.21
C PHE A 567 -36.90 -16.74 14.35
N LEU A 568 -35.96 -17.11 13.47
CA LEU A 568 -35.27 -18.41 13.51
C LEU A 568 -33.91 -18.36 14.22
N CYS A 569 -33.49 -17.20 14.75
CA CYS A 569 -32.26 -17.03 15.53
C CYS A 569 -32.48 -16.97 17.06
N TYR A 570 -33.68 -17.29 17.56
CA TYR A 570 -33.97 -17.29 19.01
C TYR A 570 -34.31 -18.66 19.61
N ILE A 571 -34.09 -19.73 18.85
CA ILE A 571 -34.12 -21.10 19.37
C ILE A 571 -32.96 -21.87 18.73
N TYR A 572 -31.74 -21.65 19.22
CA TYR A 572 -30.67 -22.66 19.37
C TYR A 572 -29.59 -22.15 20.31
#